data_AF-A0A645G8S7-F1
#
_entry.id   AF-A0A645G8S7-F1
#
_cell.length_a   1.000
_cell.length_b   1.000
_cell.length_c   1.000
_cell.angle_alpha   90.00
_cell.angle_beta   90.00
_cell.angle_gamma   90.00
#
_symmetry.space_group_name_H-M   'P 1'
#
loop_
_entity.id
_entity.type
_entity.pdbx_description
1 polymer ?
#
loop_
_entity_poly.entity_id
_entity_poly.type
_entity_poly.pdbx_seq_one_letter_code
_entity_poly.pdbx_strand_id
1 'polypeptide(L)'
;MRGAKNAAFGKYGLDQILTTDSQKMVLGKIADQIREEMNSKAAPYGLEIRSAGITTLNVPEAVSSKVFERMNQDRMLAAQRFLGEGKLKAEEIRIAADKERANIIANAEAQAKEISAQGDVEAAKYLKVFEKNPELAAFLRKLDSLRTIMKTKTTLVLDTDTDPFTLLKNNADQLTAPAAR
;
A
#
# COMPACT_ATOMS: atom_id res chain seq x y z
N MET A 1 -43.43 -40.03 -30.39
CA MET A 1 -42.00 -39.75 -30.14
C MET A 1 -41.67 -38.25 -29.96
N ARG A 2 -42.10 -37.32 -30.84
CA ARG A 2 -41.71 -35.90 -30.77
C ARG A 2 -42.16 -35.13 -29.51
N GLY A 3 -43.30 -35.46 -28.92
CA GLY A 3 -43.81 -34.76 -27.72
C GLY A 3 -43.01 -35.00 -26.43
N ALA A 4 -42.56 -36.25 -26.21
CA ALA A 4 -41.76 -36.62 -25.03
C ALA A 4 -40.42 -35.88 -24.98
N LYS A 5 -39.79 -35.70 -26.15
CA LYS A 5 -38.56 -34.92 -26.29
C LYS A 5 -38.74 -33.48 -25.80
N ASN A 6 -39.75 -32.76 -26.30
CA ASN A 6 -39.94 -31.35 -25.96
C ASN A 6 -40.28 -31.16 -24.47
N ALA A 7 -41.04 -32.09 -23.88
CA ALA A 7 -41.38 -32.07 -22.47
C ALA A 7 -40.17 -32.29 -21.55
N ALA A 8 -39.24 -33.16 -21.94
CA ALA A 8 -38.01 -33.40 -21.17
C ALA A 8 -37.04 -32.22 -21.25
N PHE A 9 -36.81 -31.64 -22.44
CA PHE A 9 -35.90 -30.50 -22.61
C PHE A 9 -36.44 -29.20 -21.98
N GLY A 10 -37.76 -29.00 -21.90
CA GLY A 10 -38.35 -27.80 -21.31
C GLY A 10 -38.17 -27.68 -19.79
N LYS A 11 -37.79 -28.76 -19.10
CA LYS A 11 -37.61 -28.79 -17.63
C LYS A 11 -36.21 -28.37 -17.18
N TYR A 12 -35.24 -28.28 -18.08
CA TYR A 12 -33.84 -28.04 -17.76
C TYR A 12 -33.31 -26.79 -18.48
N GLY A 13 -32.48 -26.02 -17.79
CA GLY A 13 -31.81 -24.85 -18.35
C GLY A 13 -30.70 -25.23 -19.34
N LEU A 14 -30.44 -24.36 -20.33
CA LEU A 14 -29.38 -24.59 -21.32
C LEU A 14 -27.99 -24.69 -20.68
N ASP A 15 -27.77 -23.97 -19.57
CA ASP A 15 -26.56 -23.99 -18.75
C ASP A 15 -26.28 -25.35 -18.11
N GLN A 16 -27.32 -26.12 -17.81
CA GLN A 16 -27.21 -27.48 -17.25
C GLN A 16 -26.97 -28.52 -18.34
N ILE A 17 -27.40 -28.23 -19.56
CA ILE A 17 -27.26 -29.10 -20.73
C ILE A 17 -25.87 -28.93 -21.36
N LEU A 18 -25.38 -27.69 -21.45
CA LEU A 18 -24.11 -27.31 -22.09
C LEU A 18 -23.06 -26.91 -21.05
N THR A 19 -22.79 -27.80 -20.10
CA THR A 19 -21.78 -27.59 -19.06
C THR A 19 -20.53 -28.41 -19.32
N THR A 20 -19.37 -27.85 -18.98
CA THR A 20 -18.08 -28.56 -18.97
C THR A 20 -17.91 -29.43 -17.71
N ASP A 21 -18.77 -29.23 -16.70
CA ASP A 21 -18.74 -29.94 -15.42
C ASP A 21 -19.59 -31.23 -15.51
N SER A 22 -18.93 -32.40 -15.46
CA SER A 22 -19.60 -33.69 -15.63
C SER A 22 -20.63 -34.00 -14.54
N GLN A 23 -20.53 -33.38 -13.35
CA GLN A 23 -21.49 -33.62 -12.26
C GLN A 23 -22.77 -32.81 -12.41
N LYS A 24 -22.71 -31.68 -13.13
CA LYS A 24 -23.86 -30.82 -13.42
C LYS A 24 -24.54 -31.19 -14.73
N MET A 25 -23.94 -32.08 -15.51
CA MET A 25 -24.47 -32.50 -16.80
C MET A 25 -25.75 -33.33 -16.63
N VAL A 26 -26.88 -32.78 -17.06
CA VAL A 26 -28.20 -33.43 -16.95
C VAL A 26 -28.58 -34.25 -18.19
N LEU A 27 -27.73 -34.29 -19.22
CA LEU A 27 -28.00 -35.02 -20.47
C LEU A 27 -28.37 -36.49 -20.27
N GLY A 28 -27.69 -37.18 -19.33
CA GLY A 28 -28.02 -38.57 -18.96
C GLY A 28 -29.42 -38.69 -18.36
N LYS A 29 -29.77 -37.80 -17.42
CA LYS A 29 -31.11 -37.77 -16.79
C LYS A 29 -32.21 -37.47 -17.81
N ILE A 30 -31.95 -36.56 -18.76
CA ILE A 30 -32.88 -36.24 -19.85
C ILE A 30 -33.07 -37.47 -20.74
N ALA A 31 -31.99 -38.17 -21.08
CA ALA A 31 -32.04 -39.38 -21.90
C ALA A 31 -32.84 -40.51 -21.22
N ASP A 32 -32.65 -40.71 -19.92
CA ASP A 32 -33.39 -41.69 -19.12
C ASP A 32 -34.89 -41.36 -19.05
N GLN A 33 -35.23 -40.08 -18.82
CA GLN A 33 -36.61 -39.63 -18.76
C GLN A 33 -37.31 -39.78 -20.11
N ILE A 34 -36.62 -39.48 -21.22
CA ILE A 34 -37.11 -39.72 -22.57
C ILE A 34 -37.31 -41.22 -22.80
N ARG A 35 -36.39 -42.07 -22.34
CA ARG A 35 -36.51 -43.53 -22.46
C ARG A 35 -37.77 -44.04 -21.77
N GLU A 36 -38.02 -43.63 -20.53
CA GLU A 36 -39.17 -44.05 -19.74
C GLU A 36 -40.51 -43.59 -20.33
N GLU A 37 -40.59 -42.32 -20.75
CA GLU A 37 -41.76 -41.79 -21.45
C GLU A 37 -42.02 -42.48 -22.80
N MET A 38 -40.97 -42.89 -23.52
CA MET A 38 -41.14 -43.64 -24.76
C MET A 38 -41.50 -45.11 -24.50
N ASN A 39 -40.97 -45.74 -23.44
CA ASN A 39 -41.25 -47.13 -23.10
C ASN A 39 -42.73 -47.30 -22.70
N SER A 40 -43.29 -46.36 -21.93
CA SER A 40 -44.71 -46.36 -21.58
C SER A 40 -45.63 -46.25 -22.81
N LYS A 41 -45.20 -45.52 -23.86
CA LYS A 41 -45.93 -45.41 -25.14
C LYS A 41 -45.71 -46.60 -26.07
N ALA A 42 -44.62 -47.35 -25.90
CA ALA A 42 -44.25 -48.51 -26.70
C ALA A 42 -44.82 -49.83 -26.14
N ALA A 43 -45.15 -49.87 -24.84
CA ALA A 43 -45.73 -51.03 -24.17
C ALA A 43 -47.00 -51.59 -24.85
N PRO A 44 -47.96 -50.77 -25.34
CA PRO A 44 -49.14 -51.29 -26.05
C PRO A 44 -48.81 -51.97 -27.39
N TYR A 45 -47.62 -51.74 -27.94
CA TYR A 45 -47.15 -52.30 -29.21
C TYR A 45 -46.19 -53.48 -29.01
N GLY A 46 -45.93 -53.91 -27.77
CA GLY A 46 -45.00 -55.01 -27.46
C GLY A 46 -43.52 -54.68 -27.71
N LEU A 47 -43.16 -53.40 -27.76
CA LEU A 47 -41.80 -52.94 -28.04
C LEU A 47 -41.12 -52.45 -26.74
N GLU A 48 -39.87 -52.88 -26.52
CA GLU A 48 -39.03 -52.43 -25.40
C GLU A 48 -37.87 -51.55 -25.88
N ILE A 49 -37.69 -50.38 -25.25
CA ILE A 49 -36.63 -49.43 -25.59
C ILE A 49 -35.45 -49.60 -24.64
N ARG A 50 -34.36 -50.20 -25.16
CA ARG A 50 -33.14 -50.49 -24.39
C ARG A 50 -32.33 -49.23 -24.03
N SER A 51 -32.20 -48.27 -24.93
CA SER A 51 -31.43 -47.03 -24.69
C SER A 51 -31.94 -45.86 -25.55
N ALA A 52 -31.89 -44.65 -24.99
CA ALA A 52 -32.05 -43.41 -25.72
C ALA A 52 -30.76 -42.59 -25.58
N GLY A 53 -30.31 -41.97 -26.68
CA GLY A 53 -29.10 -41.14 -26.71
C GLY A 53 -29.37 -39.85 -27.47
N ILE A 54 -28.64 -38.80 -27.12
CA ILE A 54 -28.71 -37.49 -27.77
C ILE A 54 -27.46 -37.32 -28.63
N THR A 55 -27.62 -37.29 -29.95
CA THR A 55 -26.49 -37.24 -30.89
C THR A 55 -26.07 -35.81 -31.24
N THR A 56 -27.02 -34.91 -31.46
CA THR A 56 -26.76 -33.54 -31.94
C THR A 56 -27.70 -32.53 -31.32
N LEU A 57 -27.15 -31.45 -30.76
CA LEU A 57 -27.89 -30.24 -30.38
C LEU A 57 -27.47 -29.12 -31.32
N ASN A 58 -28.40 -28.61 -32.13
CA ASN A 58 -28.16 -27.44 -32.96
C ASN A 58 -28.80 -26.21 -32.30
N VAL A 59 -27.98 -25.20 -32.00
CA VAL A 59 -28.44 -23.89 -31.55
C VAL A 59 -28.38 -22.94 -32.75
N PRO A 60 -29.43 -22.16 -33.04
CA PRO A 60 -29.42 -21.20 -34.15
C PRO A 60 -28.32 -20.14 -33.98
N GLU A 61 -27.52 -19.93 -35.02
CA GLU A 61 -26.35 -19.03 -35.00
C GLU A 61 -26.72 -17.57 -34.65
N ALA A 62 -27.89 -17.10 -35.09
CA ALA A 62 -28.41 -15.77 -34.77
C ALA A 62 -28.70 -15.52 -33.28
N VAL A 63 -28.96 -16.58 -32.51
CA VAL A 63 -29.13 -16.49 -31.05
C VAL A 63 -27.77 -16.55 -30.37
N SER A 64 -26.87 -17.39 -30.86
CA SER A 64 -25.51 -17.52 -30.34
C SER A 64 -24.72 -16.21 -30.42
N SER A 65 -24.78 -15.48 -31.54
CA SER A 65 -24.07 -14.20 -31.70
C SER A 65 -24.45 -13.16 -30.63
N LYS A 66 -25.75 -12.98 -30.39
CA LYS A 66 -26.27 -12.06 -29.35
C LYS A 66 -25.85 -12.46 -27.94
N VAL A 67 -25.79 -13.76 -27.66
CA VAL A 67 -25.32 -14.26 -26.36
C VAL A 67 -23.82 -14.01 -26.20
N PHE A 68 -23.02 -14.23 -27.23
CA PHE A 68 -21.59 -13.93 -27.20
C PHE A 68 -21.30 -12.44 -27.01
N GLU A 69 -22.03 -11.55 -27.70
CA GLU A 69 -21.92 -10.11 -27.50
C GLU A 69 -22.24 -9.72 -26.05
N ARG A 70 -23.32 -10.24 -25.48
CA ARG A 70 -23.67 -10.03 -24.06
C ARG A 70 -22.58 -10.56 -23.13
N MET A 71 -22.07 -11.76 -23.37
CA MET A 71 -20.99 -12.35 -22.56
C MET A 71 -19.73 -11.49 -22.60
N ASN A 72 -19.37 -10.94 -23.77
CA ASN A 72 -18.24 -10.03 -23.90
C ASN A 72 -18.46 -8.74 -23.10
N GLN A 73 -19.66 -8.16 -23.17
CA GLN A 73 -20.01 -6.97 -22.37
C GLN A 73 -19.95 -7.27 -20.87
N ASP A 74 -20.51 -8.39 -20.42
CA ASP A 74 -20.46 -8.81 -19.02
C ASP A 74 -19.02 -9.04 -18.54
N ARG A 75 -18.16 -9.62 -19.40
CA ARG A 75 -16.74 -9.80 -19.12
C ARG A 75 -15.99 -8.46 -19.04
N MET A 76 -16.28 -7.53 -19.94
CA MET A 76 -15.70 -6.18 -19.90
C MET A 76 -16.13 -5.42 -18.64
N LEU A 77 -17.41 -5.49 -18.27
CA LEU A 77 -17.93 -4.87 -17.05
C LEU A 77 -17.29 -5.48 -15.79
N ALA A 78 -17.15 -6.80 -15.73
CA ALA A 78 -16.46 -7.48 -14.63
C ALA A 78 -14.99 -7.03 -14.54
N ALA A 79 -14.28 -6.97 -15.66
CA ALA A 79 -12.89 -6.51 -15.69
C ALA A 79 -12.75 -5.04 -15.23
N GLN A 80 -13.62 -4.15 -15.71
CA GLN A 80 -13.65 -2.74 -15.29
C GLN A 80 -13.92 -2.60 -13.80
N ARG A 81 -14.85 -3.41 -13.26
CA ARG A 81 -15.13 -3.44 -11.82
C ARG A 81 -13.90 -3.85 -11.02
N PHE A 82 -13.22 -4.93 -11.39
CA PHE A 82 -12.00 -5.37 -10.70
C PHE A 82 -10.87 -4.35 -10.79
N LEU A 83 -10.71 -3.68 -11.93
CA LEU A 83 -9.74 -2.59 -12.08
C LEU A 83 -10.10 -1.39 -11.20
N GLY A 84 -11.38 -1.04 -11.11
CA GLY A 84 -11.88 0.02 -10.24
C GLY A 84 -11.64 -0.28 -8.77
N GLU A 85 -12.00 -1.48 -8.32
CA GLU A 85 -11.77 -1.95 -6.94
C GLU A 85 -10.27 -1.99 -6.60
N GLY A 86 -9.43 -2.44 -7.54
CA GLY A 86 -7.98 -2.44 -7.39
C GLY A 86 -7.38 -1.04 -7.25
N LYS A 87 -7.83 -0.09 -8.09
CA LYS A 87 -7.41 1.32 -8.00
C LYS A 87 -7.86 1.96 -6.68
N LEU A 88 -9.10 1.73 -6.26
CA LEU A 88 -9.63 2.26 -5.00
C LEU A 88 -8.77 1.81 -3.82
N LYS A 89 -8.51 0.49 -3.71
CA LYS A 89 -7.68 -0.06 -2.63
C LYS A 89 -6.25 0.47 -2.67
N ALA A 90 -5.67 0.62 -3.86
CA ALA A 90 -4.33 1.18 -4.00
C ALA A 90 -4.26 2.64 -3.53
N GLU A 91 -5.25 3.46 -3.88
CA GLU A 91 -5.34 4.85 -3.42
C GLU A 91 -5.58 4.95 -1.92
N GLU A 92 -6.45 4.11 -1.34
CA GLU A 92 -6.65 4.05 0.11
C GLU A 92 -5.34 3.75 0.86
N ILE A 93 -4.58 2.76 0.39
CA ILE A 93 -3.28 2.40 0.99
C ILE A 93 -2.28 3.56 0.88
N ARG A 94 -2.22 4.24 -0.27
CA ARG A 94 -1.34 5.41 -0.47
C ARG A 94 -1.70 6.54 0.48
N ILE A 95 -2.97 6.90 0.57
CA ILE A 95 -3.45 7.97 1.44
C ILE A 95 -3.14 7.64 2.91
N ALA A 96 -3.35 6.39 3.32
CA ALA A 96 -3.03 5.96 4.68
C ALA A 96 -1.53 6.07 4.98
N ALA A 97 -0.68 5.60 4.05
CA ALA A 97 0.77 5.68 4.18
C ALA A 97 1.29 7.13 4.20
N ASP A 98 0.74 8.00 3.35
CA ASP A 98 1.11 9.42 3.32
C ASP A 98 0.72 10.14 4.61
N LYS A 99 -0.46 9.82 5.16
CA LYS A 99 -0.92 10.34 6.44
C LYS A 99 0.00 9.87 7.59
N GLU A 100 0.36 8.60 7.60
CA GLU A 100 1.26 8.05 8.61
C GLU A 100 2.65 8.69 8.53
N ARG A 101 3.21 8.82 7.31
CA ARG A 101 4.46 9.53 7.06
C ARG A 101 4.42 10.97 7.59
N ALA A 102 3.36 11.71 7.27
CA ALA A 102 3.20 13.09 7.72
C ALA A 102 3.16 13.18 9.25
N ASN A 103 2.43 12.27 9.91
CA ASN A 103 2.36 12.22 11.38
C ASN A 103 3.72 11.91 12.01
N ILE A 104 4.47 10.96 11.46
CA ILE A 104 5.81 10.60 11.97
C ILE A 104 6.75 11.80 11.85
N ILE A 105 6.76 12.48 10.70
CA ILE A 105 7.61 13.66 10.49
C ILE A 105 7.21 14.78 11.46
N ALA A 106 5.91 15.08 11.58
CA ALA A 106 5.43 16.11 12.49
C ALA A 106 5.79 15.82 13.96
N ASN A 107 5.67 14.56 14.39
CA ASN A 107 6.04 14.14 15.74
C ASN A 107 7.57 14.24 15.96
N ALA A 108 8.36 13.83 14.97
CA ALA A 108 9.82 13.93 15.05
C ALA A 108 10.29 15.39 15.12
N GLU A 109 9.70 16.28 14.31
CA GLU A 109 9.99 17.71 14.34
C GLU A 109 9.58 18.35 15.67
N ALA A 110 8.40 17.98 16.19
CA ALA A 110 7.93 18.47 17.50
C ALA A 110 8.91 18.06 18.62
N GLN A 111 9.32 16.79 18.65
CA GLN A 111 10.29 16.29 19.63
C GLN A 111 11.67 16.96 19.48
N ALA A 112 12.16 17.12 18.25
CA ALA A 112 13.43 17.80 18.00
C ALA A 112 13.39 19.25 18.49
N LYS A 113 12.28 19.95 18.28
CA LYS A 113 12.08 21.32 18.75
C LYS A 113 12.00 21.40 20.27
N GLU A 114 11.35 20.44 20.91
CA GLU A 114 11.28 20.34 22.37
C GLU A 114 12.67 20.14 22.98
N ILE A 115 13.46 19.20 22.45
CA ILE A 115 14.83 18.95 22.91
C ILE A 115 15.71 20.19 22.72
N SER A 116 15.59 20.84 21.56
CA SER A 116 16.35 22.07 21.27
C SER A 116 16.00 23.18 22.25
N ALA A 117 14.70 23.38 22.52
CA ALA A 117 14.23 24.37 23.48
C ALA A 117 14.69 24.07 24.91
N GLN A 118 14.72 22.79 25.32
CA GLN A 118 15.28 22.39 26.61
C GLN A 118 16.77 22.71 26.70
N GLY A 119 17.54 22.40 25.65
CA GLY A 119 18.95 22.75 25.54
C GLY A 119 19.20 24.27 25.62
N ASP A 120 18.37 25.07 24.95
CA ASP A 120 18.44 26.53 24.99
C ASP A 120 18.16 27.08 26.40
N VAL A 121 17.17 26.51 27.11
CA VAL A 121 16.86 26.89 28.50
C VAL A 121 18.02 26.57 29.43
N GLU A 122 18.65 25.40 29.27
CA GLU A 122 19.83 25.04 30.05
C GLU A 122 21.03 25.94 29.74
N ALA A 123 21.32 26.18 28.46
CA ALA A 123 22.38 27.08 28.02
C ALA A 123 22.17 28.52 28.54
N ALA A 124 20.93 29.01 28.54
CA ALA A 124 20.59 30.32 29.10
C ALA A 124 20.90 30.43 30.61
N LYS A 125 20.76 29.35 31.38
CA LYS A 125 21.16 29.34 32.81
C LYS A 125 22.68 29.55 32.95
N TYR A 126 23.49 28.92 32.10
CA TYR A 126 24.94 29.12 32.10
C TYR A 126 25.32 30.54 31.64
N LEU A 127 24.63 31.09 30.64
CA LEU A 127 24.83 32.48 30.19
C LEU A 127 24.59 33.51 31.29
N LYS A 128 23.56 33.33 32.14
CA LYS A 128 23.33 34.20 33.31
C LYS A 128 24.46 34.17 34.34
N VAL A 129 25.20 33.05 34.44
CA VAL A 129 26.39 32.97 35.30
C VAL A 129 27.53 33.80 34.69
N PHE A 130 27.65 33.79 33.37
CA PHE A 130 28.63 34.59 32.63
C PHE A 130 28.33 36.10 32.64
N GLU A 131 27.05 36.51 32.72
CA GLU A 131 26.66 37.91 32.88
C GLU A 131 27.17 38.54 34.19
N LYS A 132 27.44 37.74 35.24
CA LYS A 132 28.02 38.26 36.49
C LYS A 132 29.44 38.78 36.32
N ASN A 133 30.20 38.27 35.33
CA ASN A 133 31.56 38.70 35.03
C ASN A 133 31.84 38.55 33.51
N PRO A 134 31.50 39.55 32.70
CA PRO A 134 31.58 39.46 31.23
C PRO A 134 33.03 39.28 30.71
N GLU A 135 34.03 39.81 31.41
CA GLU A 135 35.44 39.66 31.04
C GLU A 135 35.94 38.21 31.19
N LEU A 136 35.58 37.54 32.30
CA LEU A 136 35.94 36.13 32.53
C LEU A 136 35.23 35.21 31.53
N ALA A 137 33.98 35.51 31.18
CA ALA A 137 33.21 34.77 30.19
C ALA A 137 33.84 34.82 28.80
N ALA A 138 34.26 36.02 28.35
CA ALA A 138 34.92 36.21 27.06
C ALA A 138 36.26 35.45 27.00
N PHE A 139 37.02 35.48 28.10
CA PHE A 139 38.29 34.74 28.23
C PHE A 139 38.09 33.22 28.15
N LEU A 140 37.15 32.66 28.94
CA LEU A 140 36.85 31.23 28.92
C LEU A 140 36.36 30.76 27.54
N ARG A 141 35.53 31.57 26.86
CA ARG A 141 35.05 31.25 25.51
C ARG A 141 36.17 31.26 24.47
N LYS A 142 37.13 32.19 24.57
CA LYS A 142 38.33 32.21 23.73
C LYS A 142 39.20 30.97 23.97
N LEU A 143 39.38 30.54 25.23
CA LEU A 143 40.11 29.32 25.57
C LEU A 143 39.44 28.04 25.06
N ASP A 144 38.12 27.91 25.17
CA ASP A 144 37.39 26.74 24.64
C ASP A 144 37.43 26.67 23.11
N SER A 145 37.39 27.84 22.46
CA SER A 145 37.54 27.95 21.00
C SER A 145 38.94 27.50 20.58
N LEU A 146 39.98 27.96 21.27
CA LEU A 146 41.37 27.52 21.04
C LEU A 146 41.53 26.01 21.26
N ARG A 147 40.95 25.46 22.33
CA ARG A 147 40.99 24.02 22.63
C ARG A 147 40.32 23.18 21.53
N THR A 148 39.24 23.67 20.94
CA THR A 148 38.52 22.98 19.87
C THR A 148 39.33 22.97 18.58
N ILE A 149 39.96 24.10 18.24
CA ILE A 149 40.81 24.24 17.04
C ILE A 149 42.11 23.41 17.18
N MET A 150 42.65 23.29 18.39
CA MET A 150 43.92 22.59 18.69
C MET A 150 43.78 21.07 18.93
N LYS A 151 42.57 20.49 18.81
CA LYS A 151 42.36 19.03 19.01
C LYS A 151 43.01 18.15 17.93
N THR A 152 43.21 18.69 16.73
CA THR A 152 43.94 18.03 15.64
C THR A 152 45.36 18.59 15.57
N LYS A 153 46.34 17.80 15.10
CA LYS A 153 47.71 18.29 14.82
C LYS A 153 47.67 19.32 13.69
N THR A 154 47.30 20.55 14.01
CA THR A 154 47.08 21.62 13.05
C THR A 154 48.24 22.61 13.13
N THR A 155 48.95 22.80 12.01
CA THR A 155 49.92 23.90 11.84
C THR A 155 49.14 25.10 11.31
N LEU A 156 48.96 26.13 12.13
CA LEU A 156 48.17 27.32 11.81
C LEU A 156 49.12 28.46 11.43
N VAL A 157 48.99 29.02 10.23
CA VAL A 157 49.67 30.24 9.81
C VAL A 157 48.60 31.31 9.66
N LEU A 158 48.44 32.16 10.68
CA LEU A 158 47.46 33.23 10.73
C LEU A 158 48.10 34.49 11.31
N ASP A 159 47.60 35.64 10.88
CA ASP A 159 47.94 36.93 11.48
C ASP A 159 47.37 37.02 12.91
N THR A 160 48.17 37.55 13.84
CA THR A 160 47.89 37.55 15.29
C THR A 160 46.80 38.54 15.72
N ASP A 161 46.18 39.23 14.77
CA ASP A 161 45.14 40.25 15.00
C ASP A 161 43.69 39.71 15.01
N THR A 162 43.48 38.42 14.74
CA THR A 162 42.13 37.81 14.70
C THR A 162 41.79 37.07 16.00
N ASP A 163 40.64 37.36 16.60
CA ASP A 163 40.11 36.59 17.72
C ASP A 163 39.84 35.13 17.29
N PRO A 164 40.23 34.09 18.05
CA PRO A 164 40.66 34.08 19.47
C PRO A 164 42.18 34.11 19.72
N PHE A 165 43.02 34.36 18.71
CA PHE A 165 44.49 34.20 18.80
C PHE A 165 45.22 35.37 19.46
N THR A 166 44.49 36.44 19.81
CA THR A 166 44.99 37.59 20.58
C THR A 166 45.58 37.21 21.95
N LEU A 167 45.14 36.08 22.54
CA LEU A 167 45.70 35.52 23.79
C LEU A 167 47.13 34.98 23.66
N LEU A 168 47.60 34.71 22.43
CA LEU A 168 48.95 34.21 22.17
C LEU A 168 49.97 35.35 21.94
N LYS A 169 49.51 36.60 21.88
CA LYS A 169 50.42 37.76 21.88
C LYS A 169 51.02 37.92 23.27
N ASN A 170 52.35 37.96 23.32
CA ASN A 170 53.13 38.10 24.54
C ASN A 170 52.98 39.51 25.13
N ASN A 171 51.87 39.77 25.81
CA ASN A 171 51.66 40.87 26.74
C ASN A 171 50.94 40.33 27.98
N ALA A 172 51.61 39.41 28.68
CA ALA A 172 51.16 38.83 29.95
C ALA A 172 51.17 39.82 31.13
N ASP A 173 51.35 41.12 30.87
CA ASP A 173 51.62 42.15 31.90
C ASP A 173 50.42 43.07 32.21
N GLN A 174 49.23 42.78 31.66
CA GLN A 174 48.00 43.55 31.94
C GLN A 174 46.79 42.69 32.30
N LEU A 175 46.99 41.53 32.93
CA LEU A 175 45.95 40.93 33.77
C LEU A 175 45.92 41.68 35.10
N THR A 176 45.46 42.93 35.07
CA THR A 176 45.17 43.68 36.30
C THR A 176 44.07 42.94 37.05
N ALA A 177 44.38 42.57 38.28
CA ALA A 177 43.48 41.89 39.20
C ALA A 177 42.08 42.55 39.22
N PRO A 178 41.00 41.76 39.37
CA PRO A 178 39.67 42.33 39.55
C PRO A 178 39.70 43.27 40.76
N ALA A 179 39.39 44.54 40.52
CA ALA A 179 39.24 45.52 41.58
C ALA A 179 38.12 45.07 42.52
N ALA A 180 38.49 44.73 43.75
CA ALA A 180 37.53 44.51 44.81
C ALA A 180 36.79 45.83 45.09
N ARG A 181 35.49 45.86 44.83
CA ARG A 181 34.47 46.65 45.56
C ARG A 181 33.09 46.07 45.33
#